data_AF-A0A923UV24-F1
#
_entry.id   AF-A0A923UV24-F1
#
_cell.length_a   1.000
_cell.length_b   1.000
_cell.length_c   1.000
_cell.angle_alpha   90.00
_cell.angle_beta   90.00
_cell.angle_gamma   90.00
#
_symmetry.space_group_name_H-M   'P 1'
#
loop_
_entity.id
_entity.type
_entity.pdbx_description
1 polymer ?
#
loop_
_entity_poly.entity_id
_entity_poly.type
_entity_poly.pdbx_seq_one_letter_code
_entity_poly.pdbx_strand_id
1 'polypeptide(L)'
;FTLVAISTSGARNVSYQGIRCAANEHKIYALGQADGTWSRARRDQWDPIINNAMNRQQAALAGDYFCRGGGVAGKLPDMLRRLRQREVLNKDLLN
;
A
#
# COMPACT_ATOMS: atom_id res chain seq x y z
N PHE A 1 4.45 -1.40 -5.39
CA PHE A 1 3.11 -1.67 -5.95
C PHE A 1 2.54 -0.38 -6.50
N THR A 2 1.52 -0.45 -7.36
CA THR A 2 0.80 0.74 -7.81
C THR A 2 -0.54 0.82 -7.09
N LEU A 3 -0.81 1.95 -6.45
CA LEU A 3 -2.10 2.24 -5.83
C LEU A 3 -2.89 3.15 -6.78
N VAL A 4 -4.14 2.77 -7.03
CA VAL A 4 -5.12 3.59 -7.74
C VAL A 4 -6.26 3.89 -6.77
N ALA A 5 -6.43 5.16 -6.40
CA ALA A 5 -7.53 5.63 -5.58
C ALA A 5 -8.49 6.44 -6.46
N ILE A 6 -9.78 6.12 -6.37
CA ILE A 6 -10.85 6.78 -7.15
C ILE A 6 -11.90 7.26 -6.17
N SER A 7 -12.19 8.57 -6.17
CA SER A 7 -13.28 9.13 -5.36
C SER A 7 -14.64 8.81 -5.98
N THR A 8 -15.70 8.97 -5.20
CA THR A 8 -17.09 8.86 -5.70
C THR A 8 -17.39 9.89 -6.79
N SER A 9 -16.72 11.04 -6.78
CA SER A 9 -16.80 12.06 -7.84
C SER A 9 -15.93 11.77 -9.08
N GLY A 10 -15.22 10.64 -9.11
CA GLY A 10 -14.38 10.21 -10.24
C GLY A 10 -12.95 10.77 -10.23
N ALA A 11 -12.55 11.54 -9.22
CA ALA A 11 -11.16 11.99 -9.09
C ALA A 11 -10.25 10.79 -8.89
N ARG A 12 -9.23 10.66 -9.76
CA ARG A 12 -8.32 9.51 -9.80
C ARG A 12 -6.91 9.93 -9.44
N ASN A 13 -6.37 9.31 -8.39
CA ASN A 13 -4.97 9.45 -7.98
C ASN A 13 -4.24 8.12 -8.17
N VAL A 14 -3.09 8.16 -8.87
CA VAL A 14 -2.24 7.00 -9.10
C VAL A 14 -0.88 7.24 -8.49
N SER A 15 -0.36 6.26 -7.76
CA SER A 15 0.97 6.36 -7.15
C SER A 15 1.71 5.03 -7.19
N TYR A 16 3.01 5.11 -7.41
CA TYR A 16 3.93 3.97 -7.28
C TYR A 16 4.55 4.03 -5.89
N GLN A 17 4.30 3.00 -5.08
CA GLN A 17 4.61 2.99 -3.66
C GLN A 17 5.43 1.76 -3.25
N GLY A 18 6.17 1.91 -2.15
CA GLY A 18 6.85 0.84 -1.42
C GLY A 18 6.39 0.77 0.03
N ILE A 19 6.48 -0.43 0.59
CA ILE A 19 6.32 -0.70 2.04
C ILE A 19 7.58 -1.43 2.50
N ARG A 20 8.13 -1.01 3.63
CA ARG A 20 9.29 -1.60 4.29
C ARG A 20 8.86 -2.22 5.62
N CYS A 21 8.55 -3.52 5.58
CA CYS A 21 8.00 -4.24 6.73
C CYS A 21 8.90 -4.18 7.97
N ALA A 22 10.23 -4.20 7.80
CA ALA A 22 11.17 -4.21 8.92
C ALA A 22 11.14 -2.94 9.78
N ALA A 23 10.76 -1.81 9.20
CA ALA A 23 10.69 -0.51 9.88
C ALA A 23 9.26 0.02 10.03
N ASN A 24 8.26 -0.70 9.50
CA ASN A 24 6.88 -0.24 9.37
C ASN A 24 6.78 1.13 8.69
N GLU A 25 7.46 1.28 7.55
CA GLU A 25 7.52 2.52 6.77
C GLU A 25 6.90 2.33 5.38
N HIS A 26 6.41 3.42 4.80
CA HIS A 26 5.99 3.46 3.40
C HIS A 26 6.73 4.58 2.67
N LYS A 27 6.74 4.50 1.35
CA LYS A 27 7.35 5.51 0.50
C LYS A 27 6.56 5.64 -0.80
N ILE A 28 6.32 6.87 -1.24
CA ILE A 28 5.78 7.15 -2.57
C ILE A 28 6.98 7.50 -3.46
N TYR A 29 7.23 6.69 -4.48
CA TYR A 29 8.32 6.91 -5.43
C TYR A 29 7.92 7.86 -6.55
N ALA A 30 6.70 7.70 -7.06
CA ALA A 30 6.20 8.47 -8.21
C ALA A 30 4.68 8.62 -8.19
N LEU A 31 4.20 9.68 -8.84
CA LEU A 31 2.79 9.98 -9.06
C LEU A 31 2.48 9.88 -10.55
N GLY A 32 1.43 9.13 -10.89
CA GLY A 32 0.97 8.97 -12.26
C GLY A 32 0.08 10.14 -12.69
N GLN A 33 0.25 10.60 -13.92
CA GLN A 33 -0.50 11.69 -14.52
C GLN A 33 -1.63 11.16 -15.42
N ALA A 34 -2.57 12.03 -15.79
CA ALA A 34 -3.69 11.67 -16.66
C ALA A 34 -3.25 11.24 -18.07
N ASP A 35 -2.13 11.78 -18.57
CA ASP A 35 -1.52 11.44 -19.86
C ASP A 35 -0.70 10.13 -19.83
N GLY A 36 -0.67 9.43 -18.68
CA GLY A 36 0.08 8.19 -18.50
C GLY A 36 1.54 8.36 -18.14
N THR A 37 2.05 9.60 -18.08
CA THR A 37 3.41 9.88 -17.62
C THR A 37 3.53 9.76 -16.10
N TRP A 38 4.77 9.68 -15.62
CA TRP A 38 5.08 9.64 -14.20
C TRP A 38 5.96 10.82 -13.81
N SER A 39 5.65 11.43 -12.68
CA SER A 39 6.53 12.40 -12.03
C SER A 39 7.08 11.81 -10.74
N ARG A 40 8.34 12.12 -10.42
CA ARG A 40 8.92 11.73 -9.14
C ARG A 40 8.14 12.39 -8.00
N ALA A 41 7.90 11.64 -6.92
CA ALA A 41 7.32 12.22 -5.73
C ALA A 41 8.24 13.34 -5.19
N ARG A 42 7.67 14.51 -4.87
CA ARG A 42 8.44 15.61 -4.27
C ARG A 42 9.04 15.22 -2.92
N ARG A 43 8.32 14.41 -2.15
CA ARG A 43 8.76 13.82 -0.89
C ARG A 43 9.03 12.32 -1.10
N ASP A 44 10.23 12.03 -1.60
CA ASP A 44 10.69 10.68 -1.91
C ASP A 44 11.48 10.08 -0.72
N GLN A 45 10.87 10.07 0.47
CA GLN A 45 11.46 9.53 1.69
C GLN A 45 10.62 8.39 2.28
N TRP A 46 11.22 7.62 3.18
CA TRP A 46 10.46 6.66 3.99
C TRP A 46 9.76 7.42 5.11
N ASP A 47 8.44 7.27 5.19
CA ASP A 47 7.61 7.84 6.23
C ASP A 47 6.97 6.71 7.06
N PRO A 48 6.80 6.89 8.39
CA PRO A 48 6.14 5.90 9.23
C PRO A 48 4.74 5.57 8.71
N ILE A 49 4.36 4.30 8.79
CA ILE A 49 2.98 3.88 8.55
C ILE A 49 2.18 4.17 9.81
N ILE A 50 1.24 5.12 9.71
CA ILE A 50 0.34 5.50 10.79
C ILE A 50 -1.06 5.00 10.45
N ASN A 51 -1.67 4.25 11.38
CA ASN A 51 -3.05 3.81 11.23
C ASN A 51 -4.01 4.93 11.66
N ASN A 52 -4.31 5.86 10.74
CA ASN A 52 -5.30 6.91 10.97
C ASN A 52 -6.28 7.01 9.78
N ALA A 53 -7.24 7.94 9.84
CA ALA A 53 -8.23 8.09 8.77
C ALA A 53 -7.59 8.49 7.43
N MET A 54 -6.51 9.30 7.48
CA MET A 54 -5.70 9.65 6.33
C MET A 54 -4.76 8.48 5.99
N ASN A 55 -4.73 8.08 4.74
CA ASN A 55 -3.82 7.03 4.27
C ASN A 55 -3.99 5.63 4.88
N ARG A 56 -5.18 5.30 5.39
CA ARG A 56 -5.51 3.98 5.95
C ARG A 56 -5.10 2.81 5.04
N GLN A 57 -5.10 3.01 3.73
CA GLN A 57 -4.70 1.97 2.77
C GLN A 57 -3.28 1.44 2.97
N GLN A 58 -2.32 2.26 3.41
CA GLN A 58 -0.96 1.81 3.65
C GLN A 58 -0.87 0.91 4.89
N ALA A 59 -1.57 1.31 5.95
CA ALA A 59 -1.70 0.50 7.17
C ALA A 59 -2.38 -0.83 6.89
N ALA A 60 -3.50 -0.83 6.16
CA ALA A 60 -4.22 -2.04 5.77
C ALA A 60 -3.36 -2.95 4.89
N LEU A 61 -2.72 -2.42 3.84
CA LEU A 61 -1.86 -3.23 2.98
C LEU A 61 -0.67 -3.82 3.73
N ALA A 62 -0.02 -3.04 4.62
CA ALA A 62 1.08 -3.53 5.43
C ALA A 62 0.63 -4.61 6.41
N GLY A 63 -0.37 -4.34 7.25
CA GLY A 63 -0.82 -5.23 8.32
C GLY A 63 -1.58 -6.47 7.82
N ASP A 64 -2.45 -6.29 6.83
CA ASP A 64 -3.38 -7.33 6.43
C ASP A 64 -2.84 -8.18 5.27
N TYR A 65 -1.92 -7.65 4.45
CA TYR A 65 -1.56 -8.31 3.20
C TYR A 65 -0.07 -8.51 2.97
N PHE A 66 0.81 -7.62 3.44
CA PHE A 66 2.23 -7.63 3.02
C PHE A 66 3.22 -8.00 4.12
N CYS A 67 2.98 -7.62 5.37
CA CYS A 67 3.96 -7.74 6.44
C CYS A 67 3.51 -8.70 7.54
N ARG A 68 4.43 -9.53 8.05
CA ARG A 68 4.20 -10.38 9.22
C ARG A 68 5.52 -10.56 9.96
N GLY A 69 5.52 -10.33 11.28
CA GLY A 69 6.70 -10.49 12.13
C GLY A 69 7.90 -9.63 11.70
N GLY A 70 7.65 -8.41 11.21
CA GLY A 70 8.71 -7.51 10.70
C GLY A 70 9.26 -7.88 9.32
N GLY A 71 8.83 -8.99 8.73
CA GLY A 71 9.24 -9.43 7.39
C GLY A 71 8.13 -9.30 6.35
N VAL A 72 8.50 -9.44 5.08
CA VAL A 72 7.54 -9.63 3.99
C VAL A 72 6.90 -11.01 4.15
N ALA A 73 5.57 -11.07 4.16
CA ALA A 73 4.82 -12.28 4.42
C ALA A 73 4.71 -13.17 3.16
N GLY A 74 5.74 -13.94 2.85
CA GLY A 74 5.75 -14.86 1.69
C GLY A 74 6.23 -14.20 0.39
N LYS A 75 5.91 -14.80 -0.75
CA LYS A 75 6.37 -14.36 -2.08
C LYS A 75 5.29 -13.57 -2.81
N LEU A 76 5.65 -12.99 -3.96
CA LEU A 76 4.73 -12.25 -4.82
C LEU A 76 3.42 -13.01 -5.14
N PRO A 77 3.44 -14.31 -5.51
CA PRO A 77 2.20 -15.05 -5.77
C PRO A 77 1.28 -15.12 -4.55
N ASP A 78 1.83 -15.27 -3.34
CA ASP A 78 1.06 -15.30 -2.09
C ASP A 78 0.36 -13.96 -1.84
N MET A 79 1.11 -12.86 -1.99
CA MET A 79 0.57 -11.51 -1.83
C MET A 79 -0.53 -11.21 -2.84
N LEU A 80 -0.34 -11.57 -4.12
CA LEU A 80 -1.34 -11.39 -5.16
C LEU A 80 -2.60 -12.23 -4.90
N ARG A 81 -2.42 -13.48 -4.47
CA ARG A 81 -3.53 -14.37 -4.11
C ARG A 81 -4.35 -13.77 -2.96
N ARG A 82 -3.69 -13.35 -1.88
CA ARG A 82 -4.34 -12.70 -0.73
C ARG A 82 -5.13 -11.47 -1.13
N LEU A 83 -4.55 -10.57 -1.93
CA LEU A 83 -5.25 -9.38 -2.41
C LEU A 83 -6.48 -9.70 -3.27
N ARG A 84 -6.36 -10.66 -4.21
CA ARG A 84 -7.47 -11.05 -5.11
C ARG A 84 -8.61 -11.73 -4.35
N GLN A 85 -8.27 -12.58 -3.39
CA GLN A 85 -9.23 -13.34 -2.60
C GLN A 85 -9.70 -12.61 -1.34
N ARG A 86 -9.15 -11.42 -1.05
CA ARG A 86 -9.38 -10.67 0.19
C ARG A 86 -9.09 -11.50 1.44
N GLU A 87 -8.09 -12.37 1.36
CA GLU A 87 -7.62 -13.17 2.50
C GLU A 87 -6.58 -12.38 3.29
N VAL A 88 -6.98 -11.85 4.45
CA VAL A 88 -6.08 -11.13 5.35
C VAL A 88 -5.17 -12.09 6.12
N LEU A 89 -3.97 -11.61 6.45
CA LEU A 89 -2.96 -12.32 7.24
C LEU A 89 -3.42 -12.61 8.66
N ASN A 90 -4.17 -11.69 9.26
CA ASN A 90 -4.62 -11.78 10.64
C ASN A 90 -6.14 -11.94 10.68
N LYS A 91 -6.60 -13.19 10.83
CA LYS A 91 -8.04 -13.53 10.76
C LYS A 91 -8.83 -13.04 11.98
N ASP A 92 -8.14 -12.69 13.05
CA ASP A 92 -8.74 -12.21 14.29
C ASP A 92 -9.16 -10.73 14.23
N LEU A 93 -8.76 -9.98 13.19
CA LEU A 93 -9.12 -8.57 12.99
C LEU A 93 -10.47 -8.36 12.27
N LEU A 94 -11.16 -9.44 11.91
CA LEU A 94 -12.44 -9.42 11.22
C LEU A 94 -13.65 -9.74 12.13
N ASN A 95 -13.42 -9.87 13.44
CA ASN A 95 -14.44 -10.10 14.46
C ASN A 95 -14.74 -8.81 15.24
#